data_AF-A0A550CUN8-F1
#
_entry.id   AF-A0A550CUN8-F1
#
_cell.length_a   1.000
_cell.length_b   1.000
_cell.length_c   1.000
_cell.angle_alpha   90.00
_cell.angle_beta   90.00
_cell.angle_gamma   90.00
#
_symmetry.space_group_name_H-M   'P 1'
#
loop_
_entity.id
_entity.type
_entity.pdbx_description
1 polymer ?
#
loop_
_entity_poly.entity_id
_entity_poly.type
_entity_poly.pdbx_seq_one_letter_code
_entity_poly.pdbx_strand_id
1 'polypeptide(L)'
;MSRQVAPLRDPCKVNYDLPRIFDLSDVTPTGDESIAEIVQKSTKWRRIIEQGASLAVAFGMLDVGGSIDYEREAMRSFTQVQAKLYGLWKQHRRLPEVDWANDRMPRASSVMNNVTVEGHTRTLRDIYQNDSIDEENTVFWTHKYVDLIPLLKAVDKVHSGARNAKTHAGQYDPRALQEMLAARKANKISSTILNRHQRAGKCGSTSLTKTLQVNLVGVRARAKKAPH
;
A
#
# COMPACT_ATOMS: atom_id res chain seq x y z
N MET A 1 8.05 -42.78 8.27
CA MET A 1 6.90 -42.45 7.38
C MET A 1 7.10 -41.05 6.82
N SER A 2 7.65 -40.93 5.61
CA SER A 2 7.83 -39.65 4.94
C SER A 2 6.46 -39.15 4.46
N ARG A 3 5.93 -38.09 5.09
CA ARG A 3 4.72 -37.42 4.60
C ARG A 3 5.04 -36.85 3.21
N GLN A 4 4.47 -37.46 2.16
CA GLN A 4 4.45 -36.86 0.84
C GLN A 4 3.74 -35.51 0.94
N VAL A 5 4.50 -34.44 0.77
CA VAL A 5 3.95 -33.09 0.67
C VAL A 5 3.19 -33.06 -0.65
N ALA A 6 1.86 -32.92 -0.60
CA ALA A 6 1.05 -32.77 -1.79
C ALA A 6 1.64 -31.66 -2.68
N PRO A 7 1.66 -31.81 -4.01
CA PRO A 7 2.19 -30.80 -4.90
C PRO A 7 1.50 -29.47 -4.59
N LEU A 8 2.31 -28.45 -4.31
CA LEU A 8 1.83 -27.09 -4.04
C LEU A 8 0.90 -26.70 -5.20
N ARG A 9 -0.38 -26.46 -4.89
CA ARG A 9 -1.29 -25.74 -5.79
C ARG A 9 -0.54 -24.51 -6.30
N ASP A 10 -0.71 -24.19 -7.58
CA ASP A 10 -0.05 -23.04 -8.21
C ASP A 10 -0.14 -21.83 -7.26
N PRO A 11 0.98 -21.38 -6.67
CA PRO A 11 0.96 -20.34 -5.65
C PRO A 11 0.46 -19.00 -6.22
N CYS A 12 0.40 -18.88 -7.55
CA CYS A 12 -0.12 -17.72 -8.26
C CYS A 12 -1.64 -17.74 -8.46
N LYS A 13 -2.34 -18.86 -8.19
CA LYS A 13 -3.81 -18.89 -8.19
C LYS A 13 -4.33 -18.50 -6.81
N VAL A 14 -5.10 -17.42 -6.76
CA VAL A 14 -5.58 -16.84 -5.50
C VAL A 14 -7.09 -16.69 -5.54
N ASN A 15 -7.76 -17.27 -4.54
CA ASN A 15 -9.17 -17.10 -4.32
C ASN A 15 -9.38 -16.03 -3.23
N TYR A 16 -9.91 -14.88 -3.66
CA TYR A 16 -10.20 -13.72 -2.81
C TYR A 16 -11.53 -13.84 -2.05
N ASP A 17 -12.35 -14.82 -2.40
CA ASP A 17 -13.68 -15.05 -1.83
C ASP A 17 -13.62 -16.03 -0.64
N LEU A 18 -12.45 -16.64 -0.40
CA LEU A 18 -12.26 -17.47 0.79
C LEU A 18 -12.23 -16.61 2.06
N PRO A 19 -12.94 -17.04 3.13
CA PRO A 19 -12.97 -16.32 4.39
C PRO A 19 -11.60 -16.31 5.06
N ARG A 20 -11.40 -15.36 5.99
CA ARG A 20 -10.20 -15.36 6.85
C ARG A 20 -10.20 -16.62 7.71
N ILE A 21 -9.09 -17.33 7.68
CA ILE A 21 -8.88 -18.61 8.39
C ILE A 21 -8.19 -18.38 9.74
N PHE A 22 -7.51 -17.24 9.88
CA PHE A 22 -6.73 -16.85 11.04
C PHE A 22 -7.06 -15.40 11.43
N ASP A 23 -6.88 -15.10 12.71
CA ASP A 23 -6.97 -13.74 13.22
C ASP A 23 -5.87 -12.84 12.66
N LEU A 24 -6.15 -11.53 12.62
CA LEU A 24 -5.24 -10.56 12.02
C LEU A 24 -3.89 -10.49 12.75
N SER A 25 -3.90 -10.53 14.08
CA SER A 25 -2.70 -10.51 14.94
C SER A 25 -1.80 -11.73 14.72
N ASP A 26 -2.43 -12.85 14.36
CA ASP A 26 -1.79 -14.15 14.19
C ASP A 26 -1.01 -14.27 12.88
N VAL A 27 -1.30 -13.43 11.90
CA VAL A 27 -0.71 -13.50 10.56
C VAL A 27 -0.04 -12.20 10.15
N THR A 28 -0.43 -11.05 10.69
CA THR A 28 0.17 -9.78 10.25
C THR A 28 1.56 -9.61 10.85
N PRO A 29 2.62 -9.47 10.04
CA PRO A 29 3.96 -9.19 10.54
C PRO A 29 4.08 -7.73 11.00
N THR A 30 4.67 -7.49 12.17
CA THR A 30 4.84 -6.16 12.78
C THR A 30 6.26 -5.63 12.68
N GLY A 31 7.28 -6.50 12.68
CA GLY A 31 8.71 -6.15 12.62
C GLY A 31 9.46 -6.26 13.95
N ASP A 32 8.71 -6.33 15.05
CA ASP A 32 9.25 -6.43 16.41
C ASP A 32 9.26 -7.86 16.93
N GLU A 33 8.80 -8.82 16.12
CA GLU A 33 8.76 -10.23 16.50
C GLU A 33 10.15 -10.88 16.60
N SER A 34 10.25 -11.86 17.48
CA SER A 34 11.33 -12.82 17.53
C SER A 34 11.33 -13.76 16.31
N ILE A 35 12.45 -14.47 16.11
CA ILE A 35 12.55 -15.47 15.04
C ILE A 35 11.54 -16.61 15.21
N ALA A 36 11.19 -16.97 16.45
CA ALA A 36 10.26 -18.06 16.72
C ALA A 36 8.82 -17.65 16.35
N GLU A 37 8.42 -16.45 16.74
CA GLU A 37 7.11 -15.87 16.40
C GLU A 37 6.94 -15.72 14.89
N ILE A 38 7.96 -15.20 14.18
CA ILE A 38 7.85 -15.07 12.71
C ILE A 38 7.81 -16.43 12.01
N VAL A 39 8.47 -17.47 12.56
CA VAL A 39 8.35 -18.85 12.07
C VAL A 39 6.92 -19.36 12.23
N GLN A 40 6.29 -19.13 13.38
CA GLN A 40 4.89 -19.51 13.62
C GLN A 40 3.95 -18.79 12.63
N LYS A 41 4.11 -17.47 12.45
CA LYS A 41 3.33 -16.70 11.45
C LYS A 41 3.56 -17.21 10.03
N SER A 42 4.81 -17.50 9.66
CA SER A 42 5.15 -18.03 8.33
C SER A 42 4.53 -19.38 8.04
N THR A 43 4.33 -20.22 9.07
CA THR A 43 3.63 -21.50 8.94
C THR A 43 2.16 -21.29 8.61
N LYS A 44 1.52 -20.27 9.23
CA LYS A 44 0.15 -19.86 8.90
C LYS A 44 0.06 -19.29 7.49
N TRP A 45 1.02 -18.46 7.05
CA TRP A 45 1.08 -17.95 5.67
C TRP A 45 1.19 -19.07 4.64
N ARG A 46 2.07 -20.04 4.90
CA ARG A 46 2.20 -21.21 4.04
C ARG A 46 0.87 -21.95 3.91
N ARG A 47 0.15 -22.16 5.01
CA ARG A 47 -1.16 -22.81 5.01
C ARG A 47 -2.21 -22.01 4.23
N ILE A 48 -2.23 -20.68 4.38
CA ILE A 48 -3.09 -19.78 3.57
C ILE A 48 -2.83 -20.00 2.07
N ILE A 49 -1.55 -20.03 1.68
CA ILE A 49 -1.15 -20.21 0.28
C ILE A 49 -1.51 -21.61 -0.24
N GLU A 50 -1.24 -22.67 0.53
CA GLU A 50 -1.55 -24.06 0.16
C GLU A 50 -3.06 -24.28 -0.05
N GLN A 51 -3.90 -23.55 0.69
CA GLN A 51 -5.35 -23.57 0.53
C GLN A 51 -5.84 -22.74 -0.68
N GLY A 52 -4.97 -21.92 -1.26
CA GLY A 52 -5.32 -20.99 -2.34
C GLY A 52 -5.97 -19.69 -1.85
N ALA A 53 -5.97 -19.42 -0.54
CA ALA A 53 -6.54 -18.20 0.03
C ALA A 53 -5.61 -16.98 -0.15
N SER A 54 -6.18 -15.78 -0.08
CA SER A 54 -5.46 -14.51 -0.21
C SER A 54 -4.74 -14.11 1.09
N LEU A 55 -3.44 -13.80 1.00
CA LEU A 55 -2.69 -13.14 2.07
C LEU A 55 -3.20 -11.72 2.31
N ALA A 56 -3.60 -10.99 1.27
CA ALA A 56 -4.16 -9.64 1.42
C ALA A 56 -5.46 -9.65 2.24
N VAL A 57 -6.34 -10.63 1.99
CA VAL A 57 -7.54 -10.85 2.82
C VAL A 57 -7.14 -11.21 4.24
N ALA A 58 -6.21 -12.16 4.43
CA ALA A 58 -5.73 -12.55 5.75
C ALA A 58 -5.11 -11.39 6.55
N PHE A 59 -4.44 -10.45 5.88
CA PHE A 59 -3.78 -9.29 6.49
C PHE A 59 -4.70 -8.07 6.63
N GLY A 60 -5.99 -8.19 6.31
CA GLY A 60 -6.94 -7.07 6.38
C GLY A 60 -6.64 -5.94 5.37
N MET A 61 -5.84 -6.23 4.35
CA MET A 61 -5.57 -5.33 3.23
C MET A 61 -6.69 -5.38 2.19
N LEU A 62 -7.44 -6.47 2.16
CA LEU A 62 -8.64 -6.65 1.35
C LEU A 62 -9.78 -7.24 2.21
N ASP A 63 -11.02 -6.86 1.89
CA ASP A 63 -12.21 -7.53 2.40
C ASP A 63 -12.49 -8.80 1.57
N VAL A 64 -13.17 -9.79 2.14
CA VAL A 64 -13.52 -11.03 1.42
C VAL A 64 -14.40 -10.68 0.22
N GLY A 65 -14.00 -11.07 -0.99
CA GLY A 65 -14.68 -10.70 -2.24
C GLY A 65 -14.69 -9.19 -2.55
N GLY A 66 -13.94 -8.39 -1.79
CA GLY A 66 -14.04 -6.93 -1.84
C GLY A 66 -13.39 -6.31 -3.08
N SER A 67 -14.04 -5.27 -3.61
CA SER A 67 -13.40 -4.26 -4.47
C SER A 67 -12.49 -3.37 -3.64
N ILE A 68 -11.41 -2.83 -4.24
CA ILE A 68 -10.53 -1.90 -3.54
C ILE A 68 -11.19 -0.53 -3.45
N ASP A 69 -11.39 -0.08 -2.22
CA ASP A 69 -11.74 1.29 -1.90
C ASP A 69 -10.45 2.11 -1.75
N TYR A 70 -10.03 2.76 -2.86
CA TYR A 70 -8.80 3.54 -2.91
C TYR A 70 -8.81 4.75 -1.99
N GLU A 71 -10.00 5.29 -1.71
CA GLU A 71 -10.15 6.40 -0.77
C GLU A 71 -9.80 5.92 0.64
N ARG A 72 -10.42 4.82 1.09
CA ARG A 72 -10.14 4.21 2.39
C ARG A 72 -8.67 3.79 2.55
N GLU A 73 -8.06 3.25 1.50
CA GLU A 73 -6.64 2.89 1.54
C GLU A 73 -5.73 4.13 1.63
N ALA A 74 -6.01 5.17 0.85
CA ALA A 74 -5.25 6.42 0.93
C ALA A 74 -5.36 7.06 2.32
N MET A 75 -6.56 7.01 2.93
CA MET A 75 -6.82 7.54 4.27
C MET A 75 -5.97 6.88 5.37
N ARG A 76 -5.56 5.62 5.21
CA ARG A 76 -4.65 4.96 6.18
C ARG A 76 -3.28 5.66 6.29
N SER A 77 -2.87 6.36 5.24
CA SER A 77 -1.60 7.10 5.19
C SER A 77 -1.74 8.57 5.60
N PHE A 78 -2.94 9.01 5.98
CA PHE A 78 -3.19 10.41 6.31
C PHE A 78 -2.59 10.75 7.67
N THR A 79 -2.05 11.96 7.78
CA THR A 79 -1.85 12.56 9.09
C THR A 79 -3.21 12.97 9.68
N GLN A 80 -3.27 13.23 10.99
CA GLN A 80 -4.50 13.66 11.64
C GLN A 80 -5.10 14.94 11.01
N VAL A 81 -4.23 15.89 10.64
CA VAL A 81 -4.64 17.14 9.95
C VAL A 81 -5.20 16.85 8.56
N GLN A 82 -4.55 15.96 7.80
CA GLN A 82 -5.02 15.53 6.47
C GLN A 82 -6.41 14.91 6.55
N ALA A 83 -6.63 13.99 7.49
CA ALA A 83 -7.92 13.33 7.69
C ALA A 83 -9.03 14.33 8.05
N LYS A 84 -8.75 15.26 8.97
CA LYS A 84 -9.71 16.30 9.38
C LYS A 84 -10.11 17.20 8.22
N LEU A 85 -9.14 17.77 7.51
CA LEU A 85 -9.41 18.68 6.41
C LEU A 85 -10.07 17.97 5.22
N TYR A 86 -9.63 16.75 4.90
CA TYR A 86 -10.27 15.95 3.86
C TYR A 86 -11.74 15.65 4.19
N GLY A 87 -12.04 15.28 5.44
CA GLY A 87 -13.42 15.07 5.89
C GLY A 87 -14.30 16.32 5.75
N LEU A 88 -13.81 17.48 6.19
CA LEU A 88 -14.52 18.76 6.06
C LEU A 88 -14.75 19.13 4.59
N TRP A 89 -13.72 18.98 3.75
CA TRP A 89 -13.84 19.24 2.32
C TRP A 89 -14.82 18.28 1.64
N LYS A 90 -14.83 16.98 1.98
CA LYS A 90 -15.81 16.00 1.46
C LYS A 90 -17.25 16.39 1.80
N GLN A 91 -17.48 16.91 3.00
CA GLN A 91 -18.81 17.31 3.48
C GLN A 91 -19.33 18.57 2.79
N HIS A 92 -18.48 19.59 2.64
CA HIS A 92 -18.93 20.91 2.17
C HIS A 92 -18.57 21.19 0.71
N ARG A 93 -17.56 20.52 0.16
CA ARG A 93 -16.96 20.73 -1.17
C ARG A 93 -16.64 22.19 -1.48
N ARG A 94 -16.23 22.95 -0.47
CA ARG A 94 -15.86 24.36 -0.59
C ARG A 94 -14.37 24.54 -0.49
N LEU A 95 -13.83 25.32 -1.40
CA LEU A 95 -12.49 25.88 -1.35
C LEU A 95 -12.56 27.40 -1.56
N PRO A 96 -11.50 28.15 -1.22
CA PRO A 96 -11.42 29.56 -1.57
C PRO A 96 -11.62 29.76 -3.07
N GLU A 97 -12.30 30.84 -3.43
CA GLU A 97 -12.36 31.30 -4.82
C GLU A 97 -10.99 31.82 -5.25
N VAL A 98 -10.62 31.55 -6.50
CA VAL A 98 -9.32 31.89 -7.08
C VAL A 98 -9.57 32.38 -8.48
N ASP A 99 -8.98 33.52 -8.82
CA ASP A 99 -9.06 34.06 -10.17
C ASP A 99 -7.95 33.43 -11.02
N TRP A 100 -8.21 32.25 -11.59
CA TRP A 100 -7.18 31.49 -12.33
C TRP A 100 -6.56 32.22 -13.52
N ALA A 101 -7.18 33.31 -14.02
CA ALA A 101 -6.61 34.14 -15.07
C ALA A 101 -5.48 35.04 -14.53
N ASN A 102 -5.64 35.58 -13.32
CA ASN A 102 -4.77 36.62 -12.76
C ASN A 102 -3.92 36.14 -11.57
N ASP A 103 -4.40 35.17 -10.81
CA ASP A 103 -3.76 34.59 -9.64
C ASP A 103 -2.63 33.62 -10.06
N ARG A 104 -1.49 34.20 -10.43
CA ARG A 104 -0.30 33.49 -10.93
C ARG A 104 0.95 33.98 -10.21
N MET A 105 1.93 33.11 -10.07
CA MET A 105 3.25 33.46 -9.53
C MET A 105 4.33 32.72 -10.34
N PRO A 106 5.45 33.40 -10.70
CA PRO A 106 6.48 32.78 -11.52
C PRO A 106 7.01 31.48 -10.92
N ARG A 107 7.16 30.43 -11.73
CA ARG A 107 7.63 29.11 -11.26
C ARG A 107 8.95 29.18 -10.46
N ALA A 108 9.83 30.10 -10.81
CA ALA A 108 11.14 30.33 -10.19
C ALA A 108 11.05 30.85 -8.73
N SER A 109 9.92 31.41 -8.30
CA SER A 109 9.74 31.84 -6.91
C SER A 109 9.49 30.68 -5.94
N SER A 110 9.21 29.48 -6.46
CA SER A 110 8.91 28.30 -5.66
C SER A 110 10.12 27.41 -5.47
N VAL A 111 10.40 27.11 -4.20
CA VAL A 111 11.40 26.12 -3.77
C VAL A 111 10.95 24.67 -3.96
N MET A 112 9.70 24.43 -4.36
CA MET A 112 9.20 23.07 -4.60
C MET A 112 9.88 22.47 -5.83
N ASN A 113 10.14 21.16 -5.80
CA ASN A 113 10.61 20.44 -6.99
C ASN A 113 9.49 20.30 -8.04
N ASN A 114 9.85 20.11 -9.31
CA ASN A 114 8.90 20.06 -10.43
C ASN A 114 7.82 18.99 -10.25
N VAL A 115 8.22 17.79 -9.81
CA VAL A 115 7.29 16.67 -9.57
C VAL A 115 6.19 17.01 -8.57
N THR A 116 6.54 17.74 -7.50
CA THR A 116 5.56 18.17 -6.48
C THR A 116 4.61 19.21 -7.05
N VAL A 117 5.13 20.18 -7.81
CA VAL A 117 4.29 21.22 -8.44
C VAL A 117 3.34 20.59 -9.44
N GLU A 118 3.81 19.73 -10.33
CA GLU A 118 2.97 19.01 -11.30
C GLU A 118 1.85 18.19 -10.62
N GLY A 119 2.18 17.48 -9.53
CA GLY A 119 1.20 16.73 -8.73
C GLY A 119 0.14 17.64 -8.10
N HIS A 120 0.56 18.76 -7.53
CA HIS A 120 -0.34 19.78 -6.98
C HIS A 120 -1.21 20.43 -8.06
N THR A 121 -0.65 20.79 -9.22
CA THR A 121 -1.38 21.35 -10.37
C THR A 121 -2.49 20.41 -10.78
N ARG A 122 -2.16 19.14 -11.00
CA ARG A 122 -3.15 18.12 -11.37
C ARG A 122 -4.26 17.99 -10.32
N THR A 123 -3.90 18.03 -9.05
CA THR A 123 -4.87 17.92 -7.96
C THR A 123 -5.78 19.15 -7.88
N LEU A 124 -5.25 20.35 -8.10
CA LEU A 124 -6.07 21.56 -8.18
C LEU A 124 -7.03 21.52 -9.38
N ARG A 125 -6.58 21.06 -10.55
CA ARG A 125 -7.47 20.82 -11.71
C ARG A 125 -8.61 19.88 -11.35
N ASP A 126 -8.30 18.77 -10.70
CA ASP A 126 -9.31 17.79 -10.30
C ASP A 126 -10.31 18.37 -9.29
N ILE A 127 -9.86 19.13 -8.29
CA ILE A 127 -10.73 19.69 -7.24
C ILE A 127 -11.61 20.81 -7.79
N TYR A 128 -11.05 21.74 -8.55
CA TYR A 128 -11.77 22.89 -9.12
C TYR A 128 -12.45 22.57 -10.46
N GLN A 129 -12.25 21.35 -10.99
CA GLN A 129 -12.75 20.93 -12.30
C GLN A 129 -12.36 21.90 -13.42
N ASN A 130 -11.13 22.39 -13.38
CA ASN A 130 -10.62 23.38 -14.33
C ASN A 130 -9.27 22.97 -14.88
N ASP A 131 -9.23 22.53 -16.13
CA ASP A 131 -8.01 22.09 -16.82
C ASP A 131 -7.06 23.24 -17.19
N SER A 132 -7.51 24.50 -17.14
CA SER A 132 -6.68 25.67 -17.46
C SER A 132 -5.67 26.01 -16.36
N ILE A 133 -5.82 25.47 -15.15
CA ILE A 133 -4.91 25.74 -14.02
C ILE A 133 -3.52 25.23 -14.38
N ASP A 134 -2.50 26.06 -14.30
CA ASP A 134 -1.12 25.67 -14.59
C ASP A 134 -0.19 25.69 -13.37
N GLU A 135 1.10 25.50 -13.60
CA GLU A 135 2.11 25.49 -12.53
C GLU A 135 2.23 26.83 -11.83
N GLU A 136 2.07 27.95 -12.53
CA GLU A 136 2.18 29.29 -11.93
C GLU A 136 0.99 29.60 -11.03
N ASN A 137 -0.21 29.19 -11.46
CA ASN A 137 -1.39 29.21 -10.60
C ASN A 137 -1.19 28.38 -9.34
N THR A 138 -0.57 27.21 -9.49
CA THR A 138 -0.31 26.29 -8.38
C THR A 138 0.70 26.86 -7.40
N VAL A 139 1.78 27.47 -7.88
CA VAL A 139 2.74 28.17 -7.03
C VAL A 139 2.04 29.27 -6.24
N PHE A 140 1.26 30.13 -6.91
CA PHE A 140 0.47 31.15 -6.23
C PHE A 140 -0.44 30.56 -5.15
N TRP A 141 -1.22 29.53 -5.49
CA TRP A 141 -2.18 28.90 -4.59
C TRP A 141 -1.48 28.34 -3.34
N THR A 142 -0.37 27.62 -3.53
CA THR A 142 0.39 27.06 -2.40
C THR A 142 1.02 28.12 -1.51
N HIS A 143 1.33 29.30 -2.05
CA HIS A 143 1.88 30.42 -1.29
C HIS A 143 0.80 31.21 -0.54
N LYS A 144 -0.39 31.37 -1.13
CA LYS A 144 -1.54 32.09 -0.55
C LYS A 144 -2.33 31.25 0.45
N TYR A 145 -2.47 29.96 0.20
CA TYR A 145 -3.30 29.03 0.98
C TYR A 145 -2.46 27.93 1.63
N VAL A 146 -1.40 28.32 2.34
CA VAL A 146 -0.45 27.41 3.01
C VAL A 146 -1.17 26.42 3.93
N ASP A 147 -2.20 26.87 4.66
CA ASP A 147 -2.97 26.04 5.59
C ASP A 147 -3.80 24.94 4.90
N LEU A 148 -4.04 25.06 3.59
CA LEU A 148 -4.75 24.07 2.79
C LEU A 148 -3.83 23.09 2.06
N ILE A 149 -2.51 23.25 2.15
CA ILE A 149 -1.54 22.28 1.60
C ILE A 149 -1.78 20.85 2.12
N PRO A 150 -2.10 20.60 3.41
CA PRO A 150 -2.39 19.25 3.86
C PRO A 150 -3.62 18.65 3.17
N LEU A 151 -4.67 19.43 2.90
CA LEU A 151 -5.82 18.99 2.12
C LEU A 151 -5.42 18.62 0.69
N LEU A 152 -4.65 19.47 0.03
CA LEU A 152 -4.17 19.21 -1.33
C LEU A 152 -3.39 17.89 -1.40
N LYS A 153 -2.50 17.63 -0.44
CA LYS A 153 -1.78 16.35 -0.31
C LYS A 153 -2.70 15.17 -0.05
N ALA A 154 -3.78 15.35 0.72
CA ALA A 154 -4.74 14.29 1.01
C ALA A 154 -5.53 13.89 -0.25
N VAL A 155 -6.01 14.88 -1.02
CA VAL A 155 -6.71 14.63 -2.29
C VAL A 155 -5.77 14.00 -3.32
N ASP A 156 -4.54 14.51 -3.45
CA ASP A 156 -3.55 13.93 -4.34
C ASP A 156 -3.29 12.45 -4.01
N LYS A 157 -3.15 12.08 -2.73
CA LYS A 157 -3.00 10.67 -2.32
C LYS A 157 -4.16 9.79 -2.77
N VAL A 158 -5.41 10.26 -2.63
CA VAL A 158 -6.61 9.52 -3.05
C VAL A 158 -6.62 9.35 -4.58
N HIS A 159 -6.42 10.45 -5.31
CA HIS A 159 -6.45 10.43 -6.77
C HIS A 159 -5.28 9.66 -7.36
N SER A 160 -4.08 9.80 -6.81
CA SER A 160 -2.89 9.05 -7.20
C SER A 160 -3.02 7.57 -6.85
N GLY A 161 -3.68 7.21 -5.75
CA GLY A 161 -4.05 5.82 -5.46
C GLY A 161 -4.97 5.22 -6.53
N ALA A 162 -6.04 5.94 -6.90
CA ALA A 162 -6.96 5.52 -7.95
C ALA A 162 -6.30 5.52 -9.35
N ARG A 163 -5.45 6.50 -9.66
CA ARG A 163 -4.71 6.57 -10.93
C ARG A 163 -3.70 5.45 -11.03
N ASN A 164 -2.83 5.26 -10.04
CA ASN A 164 -1.86 4.16 -10.03
C ASN A 164 -2.56 2.81 -10.14
N ALA A 165 -3.74 2.67 -9.54
CA ALA A 165 -4.56 1.51 -9.77
C ALA A 165 -5.02 1.37 -11.22
N LYS A 166 -5.41 2.46 -11.91
CA LYS A 166 -5.78 2.45 -13.34
C LYS A 166 -4.57 2.26 -14.29
N THR A 167 -3.44 2.92 -14.06
CA THR A 167 -2.22 2.75 -14.86
C THR A 167 -1.62 1.36 -14.68
N HIS A 168 -1.76 0.75 -13.50
CA HIS A 168 -1.44 -0.66 -13.28
C HIS A 168 -2.61 -1.61 -13.63
N ALA A 169 -3.86 -1.15 -13.75
CA ALA A 169 -5.02 -1.95 -14.17
C ALA A 169 -4.97 -2.34 -15.65
N GLY A 170 -4.08 -1.74 -16.44
CA GLY A 170 -3.71 -2.30 -17.75
C GLY A 170 -2.88 -3.60 -17.65
N GLN A 171 -2.28 -3.91 -16.49
CA GLN A 171 -1.36 -5.04 -16.30
C GLN A 171 -1.76 -6.03 -15.19
N TYR A 172 -2.45 -5.59 -14.13
CA TYR A 172 -2.79 -6.45 -12.97
C TYR A 172 -4.14 -6.07 -12.34
N ASP A 173 -4.91 -7.09 -11.92
CA ASP A 173 -6.09 -6.93 -11.05
C ASP A 173 -5.67 -6.18 -9.76
N PRO A 174 -6.37 -5.13 -9.33
CA PRO A 174 -6.07 -4.45 -8.07
C PRO A 174 -5.96 -5.41 -6.87
N ARG A 175 -6.77 -6.47 -6.83
CA ARG A 175 -6.70 -7.52 -5.80
C ARG A 175 -5.37 -8.29 -5.86
N ALA A 176 -4.86 -8.52 -7.07
CA ALA A 176 -3.54 -9.10 -7.29
C ALA A 176 -2.40 -8.19 -6.83
N LEU A 177 -2.53 -6.88 -7.03
CA LEU A 177 -1.57 -5.92 -6.50
C LEU A 177 -1.53 -5.96 -4.96
N GLN A 178 -2.69 -5.98 -4.29
CA GLN A 178 -2.73 -6.07 -2.82
C GLN A 178 -2.16 -7.40 -2.32
N GLU A 179 -2.44 -8.50 -3.00
CA GLU A 179 -1.85 -9.80 -2.69
C GLU A 179 -0.32 -9.77 -2.79
N MET A 180 0.20 -9.17 -3.85
CA MET A 180 1.63 -8.99 -4.04
C MET A 180 2.23 -8.09 -2.96
N LEU A 181 1.57 -6.98 -2.58
CA LEU A 181 2.03 -6.09 -1.52
C LEU A 181 2.03 -6.78 -0.14
N ALA A 182 1.00 -7.56 0.17
CA ALA A 182 0.92 -8.37 1.37
C ALA A 182 2.09 -9.37 1.43
N ALA A 183 2.34 -10.09 0.33
CA ALA A 183 3.45 -11.03 0.21
C ALA A 183 4.82 -10.34 0.34
N ARG A 184 5.00 -9.16 -0.27
CA ARG A 184 6.23 -8.34 -0.13
C ARG A 184 6.46 -7.88 1.30
N LYS A 185 5.40 -7.44 2.01
CA LYS A 185 5.48 -7.05 3.43
C LYS A 185 5.95 -8.23 4.29
N ALA A 186 5.32 -9.39 4.13
CA ALA A 186 5.70 -10.62 4.82
C ALA A 186 7.16 -11.04 4.55
N ASN A 187 7.58 -11.05 3.28
CA ASN A 187 8.94 -11.42 2.91
C ASN A 187 9.99 -10.40 3.40
N LYS A 188 9.69 -9.10 3.34
CA LYS A 188 10.58 -8.02 3.81
C LYS A 188 10.81 -8.15 5.31
N ILE A 189 9.74 -8.20 6.11
CA ILE A 189 9.84 -8.27 7.57
C ILE A 189 10.55 -9.56 8.01
N SER A 190 10.19 -10.71 7.41
CA SER A 190 10.82 -11.99 7.75
C SER A 190 12.31 -11.99 7.44
N SER A 191 12.71 -11.43 6.29
CA SER A 191 14.13 -11.28 5.92
C SER A 191 14.85 -10.34 6.89
N THR A 192 14.23 -9.25 7.32
CA THR A 192 14.80 -8.32 8.30
C THR A 192 15.04 -9.01 9.65
N ILE A 193 14.04 -9.74 10.16
CA ILE A 193 14.14 -10.48 11.43
C ILE A 193 15.21 -11.58 11.32
N LEU A 194 15.23 -12.33 10.22
CA LEU A 194 16.25 -13.36 9.96
C LEU A 194 17.66 -12.78 9.96
N ASN A 195 17.88 -11.67 9.25
CA ASN A 195 19.18 -11.01 9.18
C ASN A 195 19.61 -10.47 10.56
N ARG A 196 18.67 -9.91 11.34
CA ARG A 196 18.92 -9.47 12.72
C ARG A 196 19.34 -10.65 13.59
N HIS A 197 18.65 -11.78 13.47
CA HIS A 197 18.95 -13.01 14.22
C HIS A 197 20.33 -13.57 13.87
N GLN A 198 20.71 -13.59 12.60
CA GLN A 198 22.03 -14.04 12.15
C GLN A 198 23.16 -13.13 12.63
N ARG A 199 22.98 -11.81 12.56
CA ARG A 199 23.98 -10.82 13.04
C ARG A 199 24.25 -10.92 14.53
N ALA A 200 23.27 -11.33 15.33
CA ALA A 200 23.41 -11.51 16.78
C ALA A 200 24.25 -12.75 17.19
N GLY A 201 25.09 -13.29 16.29
CA GLY A 201 26.00 -14.41 16.57
C GLY A 201 25.32 -15.78 16.62
N LYS A 202 24.00 -15.87 16.38
CA LYS A 202 23.26 -17.14 16.27
C LYS A 202 23.43 -17.76 14.87
N CYS A 203 24.65 -17.72 14.35
CA CYS A 203 25.06 -17.95 12.95
C CYS A 203 25.08 -19.43 12.51
N GLY A 204 24.30 -20.29 13.16
CA GLY A 204 24.03 -21.63 12.68
C GLY A 204 22.79 -21.64 11.79
N SER A 205 22.75 -22.55 10.81
CA SER A 205 21.50 -23.05 10.23
C SER A 205 20.69 -23.72 11.36
N THR A 206 20.01 -22.94 12.20
CA THR A 206 19.09 -23.49 13.20
C THR A 206 17.87 -24.07 12.49
N SER A 207 17.21 -25.04 13.14
CA SER A 207 15.95 -25.62 12.63
C SER A 207 14.92 -24.53 12.26
N LEU A 208 14.92 -23.43 13.02
CA LEU A 208 14.03 -22.28 12.81
C LEU A 208 14.32 -21.52 11.50
N THR A 209 15.58 -21.24 11.16
CA THR A 209 15.92 -20.50 9.94
C THR A 209 15.61 -21.30 8.68
N LYS A 210 15.87 -22.62 8.72
CA LYS A 210 15.45 -23.56 7.66
C LYS A 210 13.94 -23.59 7.49
N THR A 211 13.20 -23.70 8.60
CA THR A 211 11.73 -23.72 8.58
C THR A 211 11.16 -22.43 7.98
N LEU A 212 11.69 -21.27 8.38
CA LEU A 212 11.28 -19.98 7.83
C LEU A 212 11.50 -19.91 6.32
N GLN A 213 12.68 -20.32 5.84
CA GLN A 213 13.00 -20.31 4.41
C GLN A 213 12.04 -21.19 3.60
N VAL A 214 11.72 -22.39 4.10
CA VAL A 214 10.76 -23.31 3.47
C VAL A 214 9.37 -22.69 3.44
N ASN A 215 8.91 -22.08 4.53
CA ASN A 215 7.59 -21.45 4.61
C ASN A 215 7.45 -20.24 3.69
N LEU A 216 8.54 -19.53 3.41
CA LEU A 216 8.53 -18.33 2.57
C LEU A 216 8.56 -18.63 1.06
N VAL A 217 8.70 -19.88 0.61
CA VAL A 217 8.78 -20.20 -0.83
C VAL A 217 7.54 -19.69 -1.58
N GLY A 218 6.34 -20.02 -1.11
CA GLY A 218 5.09 -19.54 -1.70
C GLY A 218 4.91 -18.02 -1.58
N VAL A 219 5.29 -17.45 -0.43
CA VAL A 219 5.22 -15.99 -0.20
C VAL A 219 6.12 -15.24 -1.20
N ARG A 220 7.33 -15.74 -1.43
CA ARG A 220 8.27 -15.17 -2.40
C ARG A 220 7.78 -15.30 -3.84
N ALA A 221 7.10 -16.40 -4.18
CA ALA A 221 6.46 -16.55 -5.49
C ALA A 221 5.41 -15.45 -5.71
N ARG A 222 4.48 -15.26 -4.76
CA ARG A 222 3.45 -14.21 -4.81
C ARG A 222 4.02 -12.78 -4.75
N ALA A 223 5.17 -12.58 -4.12
CA ALA A 223 5.82 -11.27 -4.05
C ALA A 223 6.50 -10.84 -5.37
N LYS A 224 6.92 -11.82 -6.19
CA LYS A 224 7.64 -11.60 -7.47
C LYS A 224 6.70 -11.30 -8.62
N LYS A 225 5.55 -11.96 -8.68
CA LYS A 225 4.56 -11.82 -9.74
C LYS A 225 3.20 -11.58 -9.12
N ALA A 226 2.47 -10.56 -9.60
CA ALA A 226 1.10 -10.40 -9.15
C ALA A 226 0.30 -11.64 -9.62
N PRO A 227 -0.42 -12.31 -8.72
CA PRO A 227 -1.21 -13.49 -9.08
C PRO A 227 -2.29 -13.14 -10.10
N HIS A 228 -2.62 -14.06 -11.00
CA HIS A 228 -3.70 -13.91 -11.97
C HIS A 228 -4.96 -14.63 -11.48
#